data_AF-A0A3D2RW19-F1
#
_entry.id   AF-A0A3D2RW19-F1
#
_cell.length_a   1.000
_cell.length_b   1.000
_cell.length_c   1.000
_cell.angle_alpha   90.00
_cell.angle_beta   90.00
_cell.angle_gamma   90.00
#
_symmetry.space_group_name_H-M   'P 1'
#
loop_
_entity.id
_entity.type
_entity.pdbx_description
1 polymer ?
#
loop_
_entity_poly.entity_id
_entity_poly.type
_entity_poly.pdbx_seq_one_letter_code
_entity_poly.pdbx_strand_id
1 'polypeptide(L)'
;GDSFLAEFGVAVNRRVKRGDEWEEQPEFIEMKCWGARGEAIVNHFGKGQPILVEGEFRTDRWEKDGVKKSKSYVHVRDFEFCSKKSE
;
A
#
# COMPACT_ATOMS: atom_id res chain seq x y z
N GLY A 1 -23.88 4.12 9.30
CA GLY A 1 -22.73 3.59 10.03
C GLY A 1 -21.52 4.05 9.27
N ASP A 2 -20.74 4.94 9.86
CA ASP A 2 -19.65 5.61 9.14
C ASP A 2 -18.61 4.59 8.68
N SER A 3 -18.32 4.61 7.39
CA SER A 3 -17.27 3.79 6.81
C SER A 3 -15.93 4.48 7.02
N PHE A 4 -15.11 3.99 7.94
CA PHE A 4 -13.72 4.44 8.08
C PHE A 4 -12.92 4.03 6.82
N LEU A 5 -12.08 4.92 6.31
CA LEU A 5 -11.18 4.66 5.19
C LEU A 5 -9.75 5.01 5.60
N ALA A 6 -8.85 4.02 5.56
CA ALA A 6 -7.42 4.24 5.59
C ALA A 6 -6.85 4.25 4.17
N GLU A 7 -6.17 5.34 3.80
CA GLU A 7 -5.35 5.43 2.60
C GLU A 7 -3.88 5.58 2.99
N PHE A 8 -3.03 4.70 2.48
CA PHE A 8 -1.60 4.71 2.79
C PHE A 8 -0.79 4.15 1.62
N GLY A 9 0.50 4.52 1.57
CA GLY A 9 1.44 4.02 0.57
C GLY A 9 2.37 2.98 1.16
N VAL A 10 2.63 1.91 0.42
CA VAL A 10 3.66 0.92 0.76
C VAL A 10 4.77 1.01 -0.29
N ALA A 11 6.01 1.17 0.18
CA ALA A 11 7.19 1.07 -0.66
C ALA A 11 7.59 -0.40 -0.80
N VAL A 12 7.76 -0.85 -2.04
CA VAL A 12 8.22 -2.19 -2.39
C VAL A 12 9.51 -2.05 -3.18
N ASN A 13 10.63 -2.48 -2.60
CA ASN A 13 11.93 -2.34 -3.24
C ASN A 13 12.21 -3.53 -4.16
N ARG A 14 12.43 -3.25 -5.44
CA ARG A 14 12.97 -4.22 -6.39
C ARG A 14 14.48 -4.04 -6.51
N ARG A 15 15.23 -5.13 -6.36
CA ARG A 15 16.67 -5.13 -6.66
C ARG A 15 16.90 -5.47 -8.14
N VAL A 16 17.60 -4.59 -8.85
CA VAL A 16 17.91 -4.77 -10.27
C VAL A 16 19.42 -4.79 -10.42
N LYS A 17 19.95 -5.80 -11.13
CA LYS A 17 21.38 -5.90 -11.41
C LYS A 17 21.71 -5.02 -12.62
N ARG A 18 22.69 -4.11 -12.48
CA ARG A 18 23.25 -3.30 -13.56
C ARG A 18 24.76 -3.50 -13.60
N GLY A 19 25.24 -4.23 -14.62
CA GLY A 19 26.64 -4.67 -14.66
C GLY A 19 26.95 -5.57 -13.46
N ASP A 20 27.95 -5.19 -12.67
CA ASP A 20 28.36 -5.91 -11.45
C ASP A 20 27.71 -5.36 -10.17
N GLU A 21 26.89 -4.31 -10.27
CA GLU A 21 26.26 -3.66 -9.13
C GLU A 21 24.77 -3.99 -8.99
N TRP A 22 24.27 -3.95 -7.76
CA TRP A 22 22.84 -4.07 -7.45
C TRP A 22 22.29 -2.70 -7.06
N GLU A 23 21.25 -2.26 -7.76
CA GLU A 23 20.53 -1.03 -7.44
C GLU A 23 19.16 -1.37 -6.82
N GLU A 24 18.74 -0.57 -5.83
CA GLU A 24 17.38 -0.60 -5.31
C GLU A 24 16.49 0.39 -6.05
N GLN A 25 15.37 -0.10 -6.57
CA GLN A 25 14.34 0.72 -7.20
C GLN A 25 13.03 0.56 -6.40
N PRO A 26 12.67 1.54 -5.56
CA PRO A 26 11.43 1.50 -4.80
C PRO A 26 10.24 1.82 -5.71
N GLU A 27 9.23 0.97 -5.67
CA GLU A 27 7.89 1.24 -6.21
C GLU A 27 6.94 1.59 -5.07
N PHE A 28 6.12 2.62 -5.26
CA PHE A 28 5.13 3.02 -4.26
C PHE A 28 3.74 2.59 -4.72
N ILE A 29 3.12 1.71 -3.95
CA ILE A 29 1.79 1.18 -4.23
C ILE A 29 0.82 1.80 -3.25
N GLU A 30 -0.27 2.36 -3.78
CA GLU A 30 -1.35 2.89 -2.98
C GLU A 30 -2.27 1.79 -2.45
N MET A 31 -2.68 1.92 -1.19
CA MET A 31 -3.54 0.98 -0.47
C MET A 31 -4.80 1.70 0.00
N LYS A 32 -5.95 1.03 -0.09
CA LYS A 32 -7.21 1.47 0.53
C LYS A 32 -7.78 0.35 1.39
N CYS A 33 -8.06 0.64 2.67
CA CYS A 33 -8.68 -0.31 3.60
C CYS A 33 -9.89 0.31 4.28
N TRP A 34 -11.02 -0.40 4.28
CA TRP A 34 -12.28 0.10 4.84
C TRP A 34 -12.59 -0.55 6.20
N GLY A 35 -13.35 0.18 7.02
CA GLY A 35 -13.90 -0.28 8.30
C GLY A 35 -12.83 -0.54 9.36
N ALA A 36 -13.13 -1.47 10.27
CA ALA A 36 -12.32 -1.74 11.45
C ALA A 36 -10.85 -2.12 11.15
N ARG A 37 -10.57 -2.75 10.00
CA ARG A 37 -9.19 -3.04 9.59
C ARG A 37 -8.41 -1.77 9.25
N GLY A 38 -9.05 -0.81 8.58
CA GLY A 38 -8.44 0.50 8.31
C GLY A 38 -8.09 1.22 9.61
N GLU A 39 -8.99 1.20 10.59
CA GLU A 39 -8.75 1.78 11.92
C GLU A 39 -7.56 1.10 12.61
N ALA A 40 -7.52 -0.23 12.59
CA ALA A 40 -6.42 -0.99 13.17
C ALA A 40 -5.06 -0.66 12.52
N ILE A 41 -5.02 -0.52 11.18
CA ILE A 41 -3.80 -0.15 10.46
C ILE A 41 -3.29 1.22 10.96
N VAL A 42 -4.17 2.21 11.03
CA VAL A 42 -3.80 3.58 11.49
C VAL A 42 -3.32 3.58 12.95
N ASN A 43 -3.92 2.75 13.80
CA ASN A 43 -3.58 2.68 15.22
C ASN A 43 -2.26 1.94 15.50
N HIS A 44 -1.83 1.03 14.63
CA HIS A 44 -0.69 0.14 14.90
C HIS A 44 0.52 0.34 13.98
N PHE A 45 0.36 1.01 12.83
CA PHE A 45 1.43 1.27 11.88
C PHE A 45 1.69 2.77 11.72
N GLY A 46 2.96 3.12 11.70
CA GLY A 46 3.51 4.42 11.35
C GLY A 46 4.48 4.32 10.18
N LYS A 47 4.99 5.48 9.74
CA LYS A 47 5.91 5.57 8.61
C LYS A 47 7.15 4.68 8.80
N GLY A 48 7.47 3.89 7.79
CA GLY A 48 8.66 3.03 7.77
C GLY A 48 8.48 1.68 8.47
N GLN A 49 7.34 1.41 9.10
CA GLN A 49 7.05 0.09 9.64
C GLN A 49 6.70 -0.89 8.50
N PRO A 50 7.30 -2.08 8.49
CA PRO A 50 7.01 -3.10 7.49
C PRO A 50 5.63 -3.70 7.75
N ILE A 51 4.86 -3.87 6.67
CA ILE A 51 3.52 -4.43 6.67
C ILE A 51 3.41 -5.43 5.53
N LEU A 52 2.78 -6.59 5.78
CA LEU A 52 2.33 -7.49 4.74
C LEU A 52 0.87 -7.17 4.45
N VAL A 53 0.51 -7.03 3.18
CA VAL A 53 -0.84 -6.68 2.73
C VAL A 53 -1.34 -7.76 1.77
N GLU A 54 -2.52 -8.30 2.04
CA GLU A 54 -3.29 -9.12 1.10
C GLU A 54 -4.50 -8.32 0.61
N GLY A 55 -4.78 -8.37 -0.70
CA GLY A 55 -5.89 -7.61 -1.25
C GLY A 55 -6.19 -7.89 -2.71
N GLU A 56 -6.84 -6.92 -3.33
CA GLU A 56 -7.21 -6.92 -4.75
C GLU A 56 -6.67 -5.67 -5.43
N PHE A 57 -5.99 -5.84 -6.56
CA PHE A 57 -5.66 -4.71 -7.41
C PHE A 57 -6.93 -4.13 -8.04
N ARG A 58 -7.18 -2.84 -7.84
CA ARG A 58 -8.34 -2.12 -8.36
C ARG A 58 -7.90 -0.85 -9.05
N THR A 59 -8.74 -0.38 -9.98
CA THR A 59 -8.57 0.91 -10.64
C THR A 59 -9.88 1.67 -10.57
N ASP A 60 -9.88 2.77 -9.82
CA ASP A 60 -11.00 3.71 -9.85
C ASP A 60 -10.86 4.58 -11.10
N ARG A 61 -11.98 4.83 -11.78
CA ARG A 61 -12.07 5.78 -12.89
C ARG A 61 -13.17 6.77 -12.60
N TRP A 62 -12.87 8.06 -12.78
CA TRP A 62 -13.84 9.12 -12.56
C TRP A 62 -13.53 10.31 -13.48
N GLU A 63 -14.46 11.25 -13.57
CA GLU A 63 -14.27 12.51 -14.27
C GLU A 63 -14.10 13.64 -13.24
N LYS A 64 -13.14 14.52 -13.50
CA LYS A 64 -12.95 15.73 -12.71
C LYS A 64 -12.58 16.86 -13.67
N ASP A 65 -13.35 17.95 -13.63
CA ASP A 65 -13.15 19.12 -14.48
C ASP A 65 -13.17 18.80 -15.99
N GLY A 66 -14.06 17.89 -16.41
CA GLY A 66 -14.14 17.42 -17.80
C GLY A 66 -13.03 16.45 -18.23
N VAL A 67 -12.09 16.11 -17.33
CA VAL A 67 -10.96 15.23 -17.62
C VAL A 67 -11.17 13.88 -16.95
N LYS A 68 -11.11 12.81 -17.74
CA LYS A 68 -11.09 11.43 -17.23
C LYS A 68 -9.81 11.18 -16.44
N LYS A 69 -9.95 10.69 -15.22
CA LYS A 69 -8.88 10.30 -14.31
C LYS A 69 -8.99 8.82 -14.00
N SER A 70 -7.85 8.20 -13.68
CA SER A 70 -7.79 6.85 -13.17
C SER A 70 -6.77 6.76 -12.06
N LYS A 71 -7.02 5.92 -11.06
CA LYS A 71 -6.08 5.64 -9.97
C LYS A 71 -6.12 4.17 -9.63
N SER A 72 -4.95 3.54 -9.70
CA SER A 72 -4.78 2.15 -9.32
C SER A 72 -4.30 2.07 -7.88
N TYR A 73 -4.85 1.12 -7.14
CA TYR A 73 -4.54 0.86 -5.74
C TYR A 73 -4.84 -0.60 -5.40
N VAL A 74 -4.38 -1.06 -4.25
CA VAL A 74 -4.80 -2.34 -3.69
C VAL A 74 -5.90 -2.09 -2.67
N HIS A 75 -7.05 -2.73 -2.86
CA HIS A 75 -8.08 -2.83 -1.83
C HIS A 75 -7.68 -3.91 -0.84
N VAL A 76 -7.36 -3.50 0.38
CA VAL A 76 -6.83 -4.37 1.43
C VAL A 76 -7.94 -5.25 1.99
N ARG A 77 -7.76 -6.58 1.89
CA ARG A 77 -8.62 -7.59 2.51
C ARG A 77 -8.07 -8.07 3.85
N ASP A 78 -6.74 -8.17 3.96
CA ASP A 78 -6.07 -8.51 5.22
C ASP A 78 -4.67 -7.89 5.32
N PHE A 79 -4.12 -7.87 6.54
CA PHE A 79 -2.75 -7.43 6.78
C PHE A 79 -2.10 -8.19 7.93
N GLU A 80 -0.77 -8.26 7.90
CA GLU A 80 0.02 -8.83 8.98
C GLU A 80 1.17 -7.91 9.40
N PHE A 81 1.53 -8.00 10.68
CA PHE A 81 2.74 -7.39 11.20
C PHE A 81 3.96 -8.17 10.73
N CYS A 82 4.89 -7.48 10.07
CA CYS A 82 6.18 -8.07 9.79
C CYS A 82 7.06 -7.96 11.04
N SER A 83 7.30 -9.09 11.72
CA SER A 83 8.33 -9.13 12.76
C SER A 83 9.70 -8.87 12.12
N LYS A 84 10.54 -8.03 12.76
CA LYS A 84 11.97 -8.06 12.46
C LYS A 84 12.45 -9.49 12.71
N LYS A 85 13.13 -10.12 11.75
CA LYS A 85 13.98 -11.26 12.09
C LYS A 85 14.93 -10.78 13.18
N SER A 86 14.83 -11.35 14.37
CA SER A 86 15.93 -11.30 15.33
C SER A 86 17.12 -11.97 14.65
N GLU A 87 18.19 -11.22 14.43
CA GLU A 87 19.52 -11.78 14.21
C GLU A 87 19.99 -12.57 15.43
#